data_AF-A0A3Q0GV71-F1
#
_entry.id   AF-A0A3Q0GV71-F1
#
_cell.length_a   1.000
_cell.length_b   1.000
_cell.length_c   1.000
_cell.angle_alpha   90.00
_cell.angle_beta   90.00
_cell.angle_gamma   90.00
#
_symmetry.space_group_name_H-M   'P 1'
#
loop_
_entity.id
_entity.type
_entity.pdbx_description
1 polymer ?
#
loop_
_entity_poly.entity_id
_entity_poly.type
_entity_poly.pdbx_seq_one_letter_code
_entity_poly.pdbx_strand_id
1 'polypeptide(L)'
;MSLISPSSMRPPAKFWRLMQTPCKKPWFSRKRLKSIVSQQSLLLRGKSLESGWKLWPDGEQSSPKSNRMTQALKFDKFLKDTAVKRRCAVQKYQAEAKLNEMKEREINKLVAELEKLRVRQQKLQKKVEKYKVYEDFLLKITDKLPDNYLEYGEESLVRAIIRRHETLSTTNQSLIKNLIALSDDYEKGQHDLEALQREHDTRKLMLISELSELQIKSHRIQEKNKQLELNIRNNKGYLRYQSQELGSLWLAISNLAEQCYMLHYGRLQEMGLLSKLDMIQEYILEKMQIEQLATRTDGSRMLQSSPRSKTQHRKIGATKVKSQSQVPAGSGGIIQTPKNKLKVSV
;
A
#
# COMPACT_ATOMS: atom_id res chain seq x y z
N MET A 1 5.06 53.19 57.29
CA MET A 1 5.93 53.82 56.27
C MET A 1 5.75 53.00 55.00
N SER A 2 5.17 53.44 53.89
CA SER A 2 4.74 54.75 53.42
C SER A 2 3.62 54.50 52.39
N LEU A 3 2.52 55.24 52.51
CA LEU A 3 1.38 55.24 51.60
C LEU A 3 1.70 56.07 50.36
N ILE A 4 1.35 55.59 49.16
CA ILE A 4 1.23 56.44 47.97
C ILE A 4 -0.13 56.15 47.31
N SER A 5 -0.99 57.15 47.35
CA SER A 5 -2.33 57.20 46.75
C SER A 5 -2.29 57.30 45.22
N PRO A 6 -3.20 56.65 44.47
CA PRO A 6 -3.38 56.90 43.04
C PRO A 6 -4.55 57.85 42.81
N SER A 7 -4.29 59.16 42.88
CA SER A 7 -5.26 60.20 42.50
C SER A 7 -4.59 61.24 41.62
N SER A 8 -4.37 60.90 40.35
CA SER A 8 -4.06 61.87 39.29
C SER A 8 -3.89 61.14 37.97
N MET A 9 -4.96 61.00 37.19
CA MET A 9 -4.91 60.93 35.71
C MET A 9 -6.33 61.11 35.16
N ARG A 10 -6.82 62.37 35.14
CA ARG A 10 -7.82 62.77 34.13
C ARG A 10 -7.06 63.10 32.85
N PRO A 11 -7.41 62.52 31.70
CA PRO A 11 -6.83 62.95 30.44
C PRO A 11 -7.48 64.28 29.98
N PRO A 12 -6.73 65.22 29.38
CA PRO A 12 -7.28 66.47 28.88
C PRO A 12 -8.20 66.24 27.67
N ALA A 13 -9.33 66.96 27.64
CA ALA A 13 -10.40 66.88 26.65
C ALA A 13 -10.04 67.36 25.22
N LYS A 14 -8.77 67.29 24.80
CA LYS A 14 -8.32 67.72 23.46
C LYS A 14 -7.86 66.57 22.55
N PHE A 15 -7.98 65.32 22.98
CA PHE A 15 -7.50 64.17 22.19
C PHE A 15 -8.51 63.57 21.18
N TRP A 16 -9.79 63.98 21.23
CA TRP A 16 -10.86 63.36 20.45
C TRP A 16 -11.22 64.06 19.13
N ARG A 17 -10.45 65.07 18.68
CA ARG A 17 -10.78 65.82 17.45
C ARG A 17 -9.81 65.59 16.30
N LEU A 18 -9.39 64.33 16.07
CA LEU A 18 -8.58 63.95 14.91
C LEU A 18 -8.92 62.56 14.32
N MET A 19 -9.97 61.88 14.80
CA MET A 19 -10.36 60.52 14.37
C MET A 19 -11.56 60.50 13.39
N GLN A 20 -11.68 61.48 12.51
CA GLN A 20 -12.57 61.40 11.35
C GLN A 20 -11.95 62.11 10.14
N THR A 21 -10.99 61.46 9.50
CA THR A 21 -10.75 61.69 8.07
C THR A 21 -10.55 60.34 7.37
N PRO A 22 -11.26 60.07 6.26
CA PRO A 22 -11.05 58.84 5.50
C PRO A 22 -9.76 58.99 4.68
N CYS A 23 -8.67 58.39 5.16
CA CYS A 23 -7.38 58.40 4.48
C CYS A 23 -7.38 57.39 3.31
N LYS A 24 -8.12 57.70 2.25
CA LYS A 24 -7.95 57.07 0.93
C LYS A 24 -7.00 57.94 0.09
N LYS A 25 -5.67 57.72 0.17
CA LYS A 25 -4.74 57.98 -0.95
C LYS A 25 -3.54 57.02 -0.89
N PRO A 26 -3.17 56.34 -2.00
CA PRO A 26 -2.03 55.42 -2.00
C PRO A 26 -0.70 56.18 -1.96
N TRP A 27 0.14 55.87 -0.98
CA TRP A 27 1.52 56.37 -0.83
C TRP A 27 2.49 55.84 -1.91
N PHE A 28 2.02 54.99 -2.82
CA PHE A 28 2.82 54.39 -3.90
C PHE A 28 3.21 55.36 -5.03
N SER A 29 2.58 56.55 -5.11
CA SER A 29 2.78 57.44 -6.27
C SER A 29 4.04 58.32 -6.19
N ARG A 30 4.55 58.65 -4.99
CA ARG A 30 5.70 59.58 -4.87
C ARG A 30 7.06 58.95 -5.15
N LYS A 31 7.26 57.65 -4.87
CA LYS A 31 8.54 56.96 -5.17
C LYS A 31 8.64 56.53 -6.63
N ARG A 32 7.52 56.20 -7.28
CA ARG A 32 7.49 55.93 -8.74
C ARG A 32 7.87 57.18 -9.54
N LEU A 33 7.43 58.36 -9.10
CA LEU A 33 7.84 59.65 -9.69
C LEU A 33 9.35 59.90 -9.55
N LYS A 34 10.00 59.55 -8.43
CA LYS A 34 11.46 59.68 -8.29
C LYS A 34 12.24 58.68 -9.16
N SER A 35 11.72 57.47 -9.35
CA SER A 35 12.28 56.48 -10.28
C SER A 35 12.16 56.93 -11.74
N ILE A 36 11.02 57.50 -12.13
CA ILE A 36 10.80 58.05 -13.48
C ILE A 36 11.69 59.28 -13.72
N VAL A 37 11.84 60.16 -12.74
CA VAL A 37 12.74 61.34 -12.84
C VAL A 37 14.21 60.92 -12.89
N SER A 38 14.62 59.86 -12.19
CA SER A 38 15.99 59.33 -12.27
C SER A 38 16.27 58.64 -13.61
N GLN A 39 15.32 57.84 -14.13
CA GLN A 39 15.42 57.25 -15.47
C GLN A 39 15.38 58.31 -16.60
N GLN A 40 14.53 59.36 -16.48
CA GLN A 40 14.52 60.50 -17.40
C GLN A 40 15.82 61.31 -17.34
N SER A 41 16.42 61.47 -16.16
CA SER A 41 17.70 62.18 -16.00
C SER A 41 18.88 61.41 -16.60
N LEU A 42 18.84 60.07 -16.61
CA LEU A 42 19.83 59.22 -17.28
C LEU A 42 19.63 59.21 -18.80
N LEU A 43 18.38 59.22 -19.28
CA LEU A 43 18.06 59.38 -20.71
C LEU A 43 18.45 60.76 -21.24
N LEU A 44 18.25 61.83 -20.47
CA LEU A 44 18.67 63.20 -20.83
C LEU A 44 20.20 63.37 -20.81
N ARG A 45 20.92 62.71 -19.90
CA ARG A 45 22.40 62.66 -19.94
C ARG A 45 22.95 61.75 -21.04
N GLY A 46 22.26 60.67 -21.39
CA GLY A 46 22.60 59.82 -22.53
C GLY A 46 22.45 60.57 -23.86
N LYS A 47 21.35 61.30 -24.04
CA LYS A 47 21.13 62.16 -25.22
C LYS A 47 22.11 63.34 -25.30
N SER A 48 22.51 63.91 -24.15
CA SER A 48 23.56 64.95 -24.10
C SER A 48 24.95 64.42 -24.48
N LEU A 49 25.24 63.15 -24.16
CA LEU A 49 26.48 62.50 -24.62
C LEU A 49 26.42 62.22 -26.13
N GLU A 50 25.31 61.73 -26.70
CA GLU A 50 25.12 61.59 -28.16
C GLU A 50 25.22 62.92 -28.92
N SER A 51 24.79 64.03 -28.30
CA SER A 51 24.95 65.38 -28.85
C SER A 51 26.41 65.86 -28.86
N GLY A 52 27.25 65.34 -27.95
CA GLY A 52 28.67 65.68 -27.84
C GLY A 52 29.59 65.00 -28.86
N TRP A 53 29.13 63.93 -29.54
CA TRP A 53 29.90 63.28 -30.61
C TRP A 53 29.73 63.98 -31.97
N LYS A 54 28.78 64.92 -32.10
CA LYS A 54 28.55 65.73 -33.31
C LYS A 54 29.27 67.08 -33.32
N LEU A 55 29.99 67.44 -32.26
CA LEU A 55 30.90 68.58 -32.24
C LEU A 55 32.34 68.09 -32.00
N TRP A 56 32.98 67.63 -33.06
CA TRP A 56 34.45 67.55 -33.11
C TRP A 56 34.92 68.46 -34.24
N PRO A 57 35.51 69.63 -33.94
CA PRO A 57 36.27 70.38 -34.93
C PRO A 57 37.55 69.60 -35.26
N ASP A 58 37.76 69.44 -36.56
CA ASP A 58 38.95 68.85 -37.16
C ASP A 58 40.20 69.67 -36.84
N GLY A 59 41.26 68.93 -36.51
CA GLY A 59 42.68 69.23 -36.62
C GLY A 59 43.17 70.69 -36.66
N GLU A 60 43.87 71.09 -35.58
CA GLU A 60 45.05 71.95 -35.71
C GLU A 60 46.32 71.15 -35.49
N GLN A 61 47.29 71.40 -36.37
CA GLN A 61 48.45 70.58 -36.66
C GLN A 61 49.55 70.72 -35.59
N SER A 62 49.92 69.61 -34.95
CA SER A 62 51.29 69.34 -34.50
C SER A 62 51.52 67.83 -34.27
N SER A 63 52.57 67.30 -34.92
CA SER A 63 53.18 65.96 -34.87
C SER A 63 52.30 64.68 -34.81
N PRO A 64 52.36 63.74 -35.80
CA PRO A 64 51.20 62.89 -36.15
C PRO A 64 51.07 61.52 -35.45
N LYS A 65 52.10 61.03 -34.75
CA LYS A 65 52.07 59.69 -34.09
C LYS A 65 51.97 59.74 -32.57
N SER A 66 52.67 60.68 -31.93
CA SER A 66 52.64 60.87 -30.47
C SER A 66 51.28 61.44 -29.99
N ASN A 67 50.70 62.35 -30.76
CA ASN A 67 49.45 63.04 -30.40
C ASN A 67 48.20 62.14 -30.49
N ARG A 68 48.15 61.20 -31.45
CA ARG A 68 47.07 60.20 -31.54
C ARG A 68 47.12 59.19 -30.38
N MET A 69 48.32 58.75 -30.00
CA MET A 69 48.49 57.87 -28.84
C MET A 69 48.09 58.58 -27.54
N THR A 70 48.47 59.84 -27.32
CA THR A 70 48.06 60.58 -26.11
C THR A 70 46.56 60.88 -26.09
N GLN A 71 45.94 61.13 -27.24
CA GLN A 71 44.49 61.30 -27.33
C GLN A 71 43.74 59.98 -27.07
N ALA A 72 44.21 58.86 -27.63
CA ALA A 72 43.68 57.52 -27.33
C ALA A 72 43.83 57.16 -25.84
N LEU A 73 44.95 57.50 -25.20
CA LEU A 73 45.16 57.32 -23.75
C LEU A 73 44.19 58.18 -22.92
N LYS A 74 43.89 59.42 -23.35
CA LYS A 74 42.88 60.28 -22.71
C LYS A 74 41.48 59.69 -22.83
N PHE A 75 41.12 59.15 -23.99
CA PHE A 75 39.84 58.46 -24.20
C PHE A 75 39.73 57.19 -23.36
N ASP A 76 40.77 56.36 -23.33
CA ASP A 76 40.80 55.16 -22.52
C ASP A 76 40.68 55.51 -21.01
N LYS A 77 41.36 56.57 -20.56
CA LYS A 77 41.19 57.11 -19.20
C LYS A 77 39.77 57.59 -18.93
N PHE A 78 39.15 58.32 -19.85
CA PHE A 78 37.77 58.78 -19.70
C PHE A 78 36.74 57.64 -19.70
N LEU A 79 36.95 56.61 -20.54
CA LEU A 79 36.12 55.40 -20.55
C LEU A 79 36.24 54.64 -19.23
N LYS A 80 37.46 54.52 -18.70
CA LYS A 80 37.71 53.95 -17.37
C LYS A 80 37.03 54.76 -16.26
N ASP A 81 37.18 56.08 -16.24
CA ASP A 81 36.55 56.97 -15.26
C ASP A 81 35.01 56.94 -15.36
N THR A 82 34.47 56.88 -16.58
CA THR A 82 33.03 56.79 -16.81
C THR A 82 32.49 55.42 -16.39
N ALA A 83 33.22 54.34 -16.68
CA ALA A 83 32.89 53.00 -16.22
C ALA A 83 32.95 52.90 -14.68
N VAL A 84 33.90 53.57 -14.03
CA VAL A 84 33.97 53.67 -12.56
C VAL A 84 32.78 54.46 -12.01
N LYS A 85 32.44 55.63 -12.58
CA LYS A 85 31.27 56.42 -12.15
C LYS A 85 29.95 55.66 -12.33
N ARG A 86 29.78 54.92 -13.44
CA ARG A 86 28.63 54.03 -13.67
C ARG A 86 28.58 52.93 -12.61
N ARG A 87 29.69 52.24 -12.34
CA ARG A 87 29.78 51.22 -11.29
C ARG A 87 29.46 51.78 -9.91
N CYS A 88 30.02 52.93 -9.54
CA CYS A 88 29.74 53.59 -8.26
C CYS A 88 28.27 54.01 -8.13
N ALA A 89 27.65 54.53 -9.20
CA ALA A 89 26.23 54.90 -9.19
C ALA A 89 25.32 53.67 -9.04
N VAL A 90 25.64 52.59 -9.76
CA VAL A 90 24.91 51.31 -9.64
C VAL A 90 25.07 50.72 -8.23
N GLN A 91 26.27 50.73 -7.66
CA GLN A 91 26.50 50.25 -6.29
C GLN A 91 25.74 51.07 -5.25
N LYS A 92 25.71 52.41 -5.37
CA LYS A 92 24.91 53.27 -4.47
C LYS A 92 23.42 52.97 -4.56
N TYR A 93 22.90 52.80 -5.77
CA TYR A 93 21.52 52.41 -5.99
C TYR A 93 21.20 51.03 -5.38
N GLN A 94 22.09 50.05 -5.58
CA GLN A 94 21.95 48.71 -4.99
C GLN A 94 21.99 48.74 -3.46
N ALA A 95 22.87 49.55 -2.87
CA ALA A 95 22.95 49.73 -1.42
C ALA A 95 21.68 50.40 -0.86
N GLU A 96 21.17 51.43 -1.53
CA GLU A 96 19.94 52.12 -1.14
C GLU A 96 18.71 51.20 -1.30
N ALA A 97 18.67 50.38 -2.35
CA ALA A 97 17.61 49.39 -2.57
C ALA A 97 17.56 48.37 -1.43
N LYS A 98 18.72 47.78 -1.06
CA LYS A 98 18.82 46.85 0.08
C LYS A 98 18.41 47.51 1.40
N LEU A 99 18.81 48.76 1.62
CA LEU A 99 18.45 49.52 2.82
C LEU A 99 16.95 49.82 2.88
N ASN A 100 16.35 50.19 1.76
CA ASN A 100 14.90 50.38 1.67
C ASN A 100 14.15 49.08 1.90
N GLU A 101 14.63 47.95 1.38
CA GLU A 101 14.03 46.63 1.63
C GLU A 101 14.12 46.24 3.12
N MET A 102 15.23 46.52 3.80
CA MET A 102 15.32 46.33 5.25
C MET A 102 14.31 47.19 6.02
N LYS A 103 14.19 48.48 5.67
CA LYS A 103 13.24 49.40 6.29
C LYS A 103 11.79 49.00 6.03
N GLU A 104 11.47 48.55 4.83
CA GLU A 104 10.11 48.09 4.49
C GLU A 104 9.73 46.84 5.29
N ARG A 105 10.69 45.91 5.48
CA ARG A 105 10.50 44.75 6.36
C ARG A 105 10.26 45.17 7.80
N GLU A 106 11.00 46.14 8.32
CA GLU A 106 10.81 46.68 9.66
C GLU A 106 9.45 47.37 9.83
N ILE A 107 9.06 48.21 8.86
CA ILE A 107 7.74 48.85 8.83
C ILE A 107 6.63 47.79 8.87
N ASN A 108 6.73 46.75 8.04
CA ASN A 108 5.73 45.69 8.00
C ASN A 108 5.64 44.92 9.33
N LYS A 109 6.78 44.67 9.98
CA LYS A 109 6.81 44.05 11.32
C LYS A 109 6.11 44.93 12.35
N LEU A 110 6.45 46.21 12.41
CA LEU A 110 5.86 47.17 13.34
C LEU A 110 4.35 47.36 13.10
N VAL A 111 3.92 47.38 11.83
CA VAL A 111 2.49 47.45 11.47
C VAL A 111 1.75 46.20 11.95
N ALA A 112 2.33 45.01 11.79
CA ALA A 112 1.72 43.78 12.29
C ALA A 112 1.63 43.76 13.83
N GLU A 113 2.63 44.25 14.54
CA GLU A 113 2.60 44.38 16.00
C GLU A 113 1.55 45.38 16.47
N LEU A 114 1.46 46.54 15.82
CA LEU A 114 0.43 47.54 16.11
C LEU A 114 -0.98 46.97 15.92
N GLU A 115 -1.20 46.19 14.86
CA GLU A 115 -2.50 45.57 14.63
C GLU A 115 -2.84 44.52 15.70
N LYS A 116 -1.87 43.68 16.09
CA LYS A 116 -2.04 42.74 17.21
C LYS A 116 -2.39 43.47 18.50
N LEU A 117 -1.71 44.58 18.79
CA LEU A 117 -1.97 45.39 19.98
C LEU A 117 -3.35 46.06 19.92
N ARG A 118 -3.77 46.58 18.77
CA ARG A 118 -5.13 47.14 18.59
C ARG A 118 -6.21 46.10 18.81
N VAL A 119 -6.07 44.91 18.25
CA VAL A 119 -7.02 43.81 18.46
C VAL A 119 -7.08 43.43 19.94
N ARG A 120 -5.92 43.36 20.62
CA ARG A 120 -5.86 43.10 22.07
C ARG A 120 -6.55 44.21 22.86
N GLN A 121 -6.29 45.47 22.53
CA GLN A 121 -6.91 46.63 23.16
C GLN A 121 -8.43 46.58 23.01
N GLN A 122 -8.95 46.33 21.81
CA GLN A 122 -10.39 46.21 21.58
C GLN A 122 -11.02 45.05 22.37
N LYS A 123 -10.35 43.90 22.44
CA LYS A 123 -10.80 42.76 23.26
C LYS A 123 -10.86 43.13 24.74
N LEU A 124 -9.83 43.81 25.25
CA LEU A 124 -9.80 44.28 26.63
C LEU A 124 -10.88 45.33 26.88
N GLN A 125 -11.08 46.26 25.96
CA GLN A 125 -12.11 47.29 26.07
C GLN A 125 -13.51 46.69 26.13
N LYS A 126 -13.82 45.70 25.28
CA LYS A 126 -15.07 44.94 25.36
C LYS A 126 -15.24 44.20 26.69
N LYS A 127 -14.16 43.64 27.25
CA LYS A 127 -14.19 43.02 28.58
C LYS A 127 -14.45 44.06 29.66
N VAL A 128 -13.79 45.20 29.60
CA VAL A 128 -14.01 46.32 30.55
C VAL A 128 -15.45 46.79 30.47
N GLU A 129 -15.99 47.04 29.27
CA GLU A 129 -17.39 47.43 29.09
C GLU A 129 -18.36 46.38 29.65
N LYS A 130 -18.09 45.09 29.40
CA LYS A 130 -18.89 43.99 29.96
C LYS A 130 -18.87 43.99 31.49
N TYR A 131 -17.70 44.18 32.10
CA TYR A 131 -17.57 44.12 33.56
C TYR A 131 -17.96 45.42 34.27
N LYS A 132 -17.89 46.55 33.58
CA LYS A 132 -18.26 47.87 34.10
C LYS A 132 -19.72 47.94 34.54
N VAL A 133 -20.61 47.20 33.87
CA VAL A 133 -22.03 47.10 34.27
C VAL A 133 -22.15 46.55 35.70
N TYR A 134 -21.33 45.57 36.07
CA TYR A 134 -21.31 45.03 37.43
C TYR A 134 -20.64 45.98 38.41
N GLU A 135 -19.57 46.66 38.02
CA GLU A 135 -18.92 47.69 38.85
C GLU A 135 -19.89 48.83 39.18
N ASP A 136 -20.56 49.41 38.17
CA ASP A 136 -21.54 50.48 38.34
C ASP A 136 -22.73 50.02 39.21
N PHE A 137 -23.13 48.75 39.10
CA PHE A 137 -24.16 48.14 39.94
C PHE A 137 -23.69 47.98 41.39
N LEU A 138 -22.48 47.46 41.60
CA LEU A 138 -21.89 47.26 42.92
C LEU A 138 -21.66 48.60 43.63
N LEU A 139 -21.20 49.63 42.93
CA LEU A 139 -21.07 50.99 43.47
C LEU A 139 -22.43 51.55 43.94
N LYS A 140 -23.47 51.44 43.10
CA LYS A 140 -24.84 51.87 43.47
C LYS A 140 -25.39 51.14 44.69
N ILE A 141 -25.05 49.85 44.85
CA ILE A 141 -25.46 49.06 46.03
C ILE A 141 -24.65 49.44 47.25
N THR A 142 -23.36 49.72 47.08
CA THR A 142 -22.46 50.11 48.18
C THR A 142 -22.96 51.39 48.84
N ASP A 143 -23.42 52.37 48.06
CA ASP A 143 -24.02 53.62 48.57
C ASP A 143 -25.35 53.40 49.33
N LYS A 144 -26.01 52.25 49.14
CA LYS A 144 -27.31 51.90 49.74
C LYS A 144 -27.15 50.97 50.95
N LEU A 145 -25.96 50.44 51.19
CA LEU A 145 -25.73 49.38 52.15
C LEU A 145 -25.30 49.98 53.51
N PRO A 146 -25.86 49.54 54.65
CA PRO A 146 -25.40 49.98 55.96
C PRO A 146 -23.94 49.59 56.19
N ASP A 147 -23.15 50.46 56.86
CA ASP A 147 -21.71 50.28 57.06
C ASP A 147 -21.33 48.94 57.72
N ASN A 148 -22.23 48.33 58.52
CA ASN A 148 -22.03 47.03 59.17
C ASN A 148 -22.17 45.80 58.23
N TYR A 149 -22.65 45.96 57.00
CA TYR A 149 -22.89 44.80 56.10
C TYR A 149 -21.62 44.34 55.36
N LEU A 150 -20.65 45.23 55.22
CA LEU A 150 -19.34 44.99 54.59
C LEU A 150 -18.26 44.71 55.62
N GLU A 151 -18.62 44.43 56.87
CA GLU A 151 -17.65 44.13 57.92
C GLU A 151 -16.74 42.99 57.44
N TYR A 152 -15.50 43.34 57.07
CA TYR A 152 -14.50 42.44 56.47
C TYR A 152 -13.93 41.47 57.52
N GLY A 153 -14.68 41.14 58.56
CA GLY A 153 -14.34 40.15 59.57
C GLY A 153 -14.19 38.74 58.97
N GLU A 154 -13.55 37.84 59.71
CA GLU A 154 -13.35 36.46 59.27
C GLU A 154 -14.67 35.70 59.01
N GLU A 155 -15.75 36.11 59.69
CA GLU A 155 -17.11 35.54 59.60
C GLU A 155 -18.04 36.28 58.60
N SER A 156 -17.50 37.19 57.79
CA SER A 156 -18.28 37.88 56.76
C SER A 156 -18.92 36.88 55.78
N LEU A 157 -20.21 37.05 55.48
CA LEU A 157 -20.93 36.24 54.47
C LEU A 157 -20.22 36.24 53.12
N VAL A 158 -19.61 37.36 52.73
CA VAL A 158 -18.83 37.48 51.49
C VAL A 158 -17.60 36.57 51.53
N ARG A 159 -16.90 36.52 52.67
CA ARG A 159 -15.73 35.66 52.86
C ARG A 159 -16.10 34.19 52.89
N ALA A 160 -17.24 33.83 53.48
CA ALA A 160 -17.79 32.47 53.46
C ALA A 160 -18.11 32.00 52.03
N ILE A 161 -18.72 32.86 51.22
CA ILE A 161 -19.01 32.58 49.80
C ILE A 161 -17.71 32.40 49.00
N ILE A 162 -16.71 33.24 49.22
CA ILE A 162 -15.39 33.13 48.57
C ILE A 162 -14.73 31.80 48.93
N ARG A 163 -14.62 31.45 50.22
CA ARG A 163 -14.02 30.17 50.65
C ARG A 163 -14.74 28.95 50.08
N ARG A 164 -16.08 29.00 50.01
CA ARG A 164 -16.88 27.95 49.37
C ARG A 164 -16.56 27.83 47.88
N HIS A 165 -16.48 28.96 47.17
CA HIS A 165 -16.10 28.96 45.75
C HIS A 165 -14.68 28.43 45.55
N GLU A 166 -13.71 28.81 46.37
CA GLU A 166 -12.34 28.29 46.33
C GLU A 166 -12.30 26.78 46.55
N THR A 167 -13.05 26.29 47.54
CA THR A 167 -13.18 24.85 47.81
C THR A 167 -13.78 24.13 46.60
N LEU A 168 -14.89 24.63 46.04
CA LEU A 168 -15.51 24.05 44.86
C LEU A 168 -14.60 24.11 43.63
N SER A 169 -13.82 25.17 43.48
CA SER A 169 -12.88 25.33 42.36
C SER A 169 -11.73 24.33 42.46
N THR A 170 -11.16 24.17 43.66
CA THR A 170 -10.07 23.21 43.91
C THR A 170 -10.55 21.77 43.77
N THR A 171 -11.73 21.41 44.30
CA THR A 171 -12.30 20.07 44.11
C THR A 171 -12.58 19.80 42.63
N ASN A 172 -13.17 20.77 41.91
CA ASN A 172 -13.42 20.61 40.48
C ASN A 172 -12.12 20.44 39.68
N GLN A 173 -11.08 21.22 39.97
CA GLN A 173 -9.77 21.04 39.34
C GLN A 173 -9.16 19.65 39.63
N SER A 174 -9.31 19.15 40.87
CA SER A 174 -8.86 17.80 41.22
C SER A 174 -9.64 16.73 40.46
N LEU A 175 -10.96 16.89 40.34
CA LEU A 175 -11.80 15.95 39.58
C LEU A 175 -11.45 15.94 38.09
N ILE A 176 -11.20 17.10 37.50
CA ILE A 176 -10.76 17.21 36.11
C ILE A 176 -9.42 16.49 35.91
N LYS A 177 -8.45 16.69 36.81
CA LYS A 177 -7.15 15.99 36.74
C LYS A 177 -7.32 14.48 36.85
N ASN A 178 -8.16 14.02 37.78
CA ASN A 178 -8.44 12.60 37.95
C ASN A 178 -9.13 12.00 36.71
N LEU A 179 -10.04 12.75 36.09
CA LEU A 179 -10.72 12.32 34.87
C LEU A 179 -9.73 12.20 33.70
N ILE A 180 -8.81 13.15 33.57
CA ILE A 180 -7.74 13.07 32.56
C ILE A 180 -6.86 11.84 32.80
N ALA A 181 -6.41 11.62 34.03
CA ALA A 181 -5.60 10.44 34.36
C ALA A 181 -6.34 9.13 34.07
N LEU A 182 -7.63 9.03 34.42
CA LEU A 182 -8.46 7.87 34.12
C LEU A 182 -8.64 7.67 32.60
N SER A 183 -8.78 8.76 31.84
CA SER A 183 -8.86 8.72 30.38
C SER A 183 -7.56 8.21 29.77
N ASP A 184 -6.40 8.70 30.23
CA ASP A 184 -5.10 8.25 29.77
C ASP A 184 -4.88 6.76 30.07
N ASP A 185 -5.30 6.28 31.23
CA ASP A 185 -5.20 4.88 31.60
C ASP A 185 -6.17 3.99 30.81
N TYR A 186 -7.36 4.49 30.52
CA TYR A 186 -8.29 3.82 29.60
C TYR A 186 -7.72 3.72 28.18
N GLU A 187 -7.13 4.78 27.65
CA GLU A 187 -6.49 4.79 26.33
C GLU A 187 -5.31 3.81 26.26
N LYS A 188 -4.47 3.76 27.31
CA LYS A 188 -3.39 2.76 27.42
C LYS A 188 -3.96 1.34 27.41
N GLY A 189 -4.96 1.07 28.25
CA GLY A 189 -5.60 -0.26 28.30
C GLY A 189 -6.21 -0.66 26.97
N GLN A 190 -6.81 0.29 26.24
CA GLN A 190 -7.33 0.06 24.90
C GLN A 190 -6.21 -0.27 23.90
N HIS A 191 -5.10 0.46 23.93
CA HIS A 191 -3.95 0.18 23.07
C HIS A 191 -3.31 -1.19 23.36
N ASP A 192 -3.20 -1.58 24.62
CA ASP A 192 -2.68 -2.89 25.03
C ASP A 192 -3.60 -4.02 24.55
N LEU A 193 -4.92 -3.82 24.67
CA LEU A 193 -5.90 -4.78 24.16
C LEU A 193 -5.81 -4.94 22.64
N GLU A 194 -5.72 -3.83 21.90
CA GLU A 194 -5.54 -3.85 20.44
C GLU A 194 -4.22 -4.52 20.04
N ALA A 195 -3.15 -4.30 20.80
CA ALA A 195 -1.87 -4.95 20.56
C ALA A 195 -1.97 -6.46 20.76
N LEU A 196 -2.60 -6.90 21.84
CA LEU A 196 -2.81 -8.33 22.12
C LEU A 196 -3.72 -8.99 21.07
N GLN A 197 -4.76 -8.31 20.61
CA GLN A 197 -5.61 -8.79 19.53
C GLN A 197 -4.82 -8.97 18.23
N ARG A 198 -4.00 -7.98 17.85
CA ARG A 198 -3.13 -8.06 16.66
C ARG A 198 -2.14 -9.22 16.75
N GLU A 199 -1.55 -9.43 17.92
CA GLU A 199 -0.64 -10.55 18.15
C GLU A 199 -1.37 -11.90 18.02
N HIS A 200 -2.55 -12.01 18.65
CA HIS A 200 -3.38 -13.21 18.56
C HIS A 200 -3.78 -13.53 17.12
N ASP A 201 -4.22 -12.54 16.35
CA ASP A 201 -4.60 -12.73 14.95
C ASP A 201 -3.40 -13.13 14.10
N THR A 202 -2.23 -12.54 14.35
CA THR A 202 -0.98 -12.93 13.70
C THR A 202 -0.63 -14.39 14.01
N ARG A 203 -0.69 -14.78 15.29
CA ARG A 203 -0.43 -16.16 15.73
C ARG A 203 -1.42 -17.14 15.10
N LYS A 204 -2.70 -16.79 15.06
CA LYS A 204 -3.73 -17.59 14.41
C LYS A 204 -3.43 -17.80 12.92
N LEU A 205 -3.02 -16.75 12.20
CA LEU A 205 -2.63 -16.86 10.80
C LEU A 205 -1.39 -17.73 10.60
N MET A 206 -0.37 -17.61 11.47
CA MET A 206 0.81 -18.48 11.44
C MET A 206 0.41 -19.95 11.62
N LEU A 207 -0.43 -20.26 12.62
CA LEU A 207 -0.91 -21.62 12.87
C LEU A 207 -1.75 -22.17 11.71
N ILE A 208 -2.60 -21.34 11.09
CA ILE A 208 -3.36 -21.74 9.89
C ILE A 208 -2.40 -22.06 8.73
N SER A 209 -1.35 -21.26 8.54
CA SER A 209 -0.33 -21.51 7.52
C SER A 209 0.38 -22.85 7.77
N GLU A 210 0.86 -23.09 8.99
CA GLU A 210 1.50 -24.36 9.37
C GLU A 210 0.57 -25.56 9.19
N LEU A 211 -0.71 -25.43 9.58
CA LEU A 211 -1.71 -26.47 9.38
C LEU A 211 -1.89 -26.78 7.89
N SER A 212 -1.95 -25.75 7.04
CA SER A 212 -2.09 -25.93 5.58
C SER A 212 -0.88 -26.65 4.98
N GLU A 213 0.34 -26.35 5.44
CA GLU A 213 1.55 -27.04 4.99
C GLU A 213 1.55 -28.52 5.40
N LEU A 214 1.19 -28.80 6.66
CA LEU A 214 1.08 -30.17 7.16
C LEU A 214 0.00 -30.95 6.40
N GLN A 215 -1.12 -30.31 6.08
CA GLN A 215 -2.19 -30.91 5.30
C GLN A 215 -1.74 -31.25 3.88
N ILE A 216 -1.01 -30.34 3.21
CA ILE A 216 -0.42 -30.61 1.89
C ILE A 216 0.55 -31.80 1.95
N LYS A 217 1.43 -31.85 2.96
CA LYS A 217 2.37 -32.98 3.17
C LYS A 217 1.62 -34.29 3.35
N SER A 218 0.56 -34.31 4.17
CA SER A 218 -0.28 -35.48 4.41
C SER A 218 -0.96 -35.96 3.13
N HIS A 219 -1.60 -35.05 2.38
CA HIS A 219 -2.23 -35.39 1.09
C HIS A 219 -1.22 -35.94 0.08
N ARG A 220 0.00 -35.37 0.02
CA ARG A 220 1.06 -35.87 -0.86
C ARG A 220 1.47 -37.30 -0.51
N ILE A 221 1.61 -37.64 0.77
CA ILE A 221 1.94 -39.00 1.21
C ILE A 221 0.77 -39.95 0.90
N GLN A 222 -0.45 -39.53 1.20
CA GLN A 222 -1.65 -40.33 0.92
C GLN A 222 -1.79 -40.65 -0.58
N GLU A 223 -1.54 -39.67 -1.45
CA GLU A 223 -1.60 -39.86 -2.90
C GLU A 223 -0.52 -40.84 -3.37
N LYS A 224 0.72 -40.71 -2.88
CA LYS A 224 1.79 -41.68 -3.16
C LYS A 224 1.42 -43.09 -2.70
N ASN A 225 0.83 -43.24 -1.52
CA ASN A 225 0.38 -44.54 -1.01
C ASN A 225 -0.69 -45.15 -1.92
N LYS A 226 -1.68 -44.37 -2.35
CA LYS A 226 -2.70 -44.82 -3.31
C LYS A 226 -2.07 -45.27 -4.63
N GLN A 227 -1.11 -44.52 -5.16
CA GLN A 227 -0.40 -44.88 -6.39
C GLN A 227 0.36 -46.22 -6.23
N LEU A 228 1.05 -46.41 -5.11
CA LEU A 228 1.74 -47.67 -4.82
C LEU A 228 0.76 -48.85 -4.65
N GLU A 229 -0.37 -48.65 -3.97
CA GLU A 229 -1.42 -49.67 -3.84
C GLU A 229 -1.98 -50.09 -5.20
N LEU A 230 -2.22 -49.12 -6.10
CA LEU A 230 -2.65 -49.40 -7.47
C LEU A 230 -1.58 -50.19 -8.24
N ASN A 231 -0.31 -49.80 -8.14
CA ASN A 231 0.80 -50.51 -8.79
C ASN A 231 0.92 -51.96 -8.28
N ILE A 232 0.80 -52.16 -6.97
CA ILE A 232 0.80 -53.50 -6.36
C ILE A 232 -0.39 -54.32 -6.87
N ARG A 233 -1.59 -53.72 -6.96
CA ARG A 233 -2.78 -54.40 -7.48
C ARG A 233 -2.61 -54.80 -8.94
N ASN A 234 -2.09 -53.91 -9.77
CA ASN A 234 -1.83 -54.17 -11.19
C ASN A 234 -0.80 -55.28 -11.35
N ASN A 235 0.30 -55.25 -10.60
CA ASN A 235 1.32 -56.29 -10.65
C ASN A 235 0.78 -57.65 -10.17
N LYS A 236 -0.03 -57.67 -9.10
CA LYS A 236 -0.73 -58.89 -8.67
C LYS A 236 -1.67 -59.44 -9.75
N GLY A 237 -2.39 -58.56 -10.46
CA GLY A 237 -3.24 -58.93 -11.59
C GLY A 237 -2.43 -59.55 -12.73
N TYR A 238 -1.31 -58.92 -13.09
CA TYR A 238 -0.40 -59.42 -14.12
C TYR A 238 0.19 -60.80 -13.76
N LEU A 239 0.68 -60.98 -12.54
CA LEU A 239 1.21 -62.27 -12.08
C LEU A 239 0.13 -63.36 -12.06
N ARG A 240 -1.11 -63.04 -11.67
CA ARG A 240 -2.24 -63.97 -11.74
C ARG A 240 -2.54 -64.39 -13.17
N TYR A 241 -2.55 -63.45 -14.10
CA TYR A 241 -2.78 -63.71 -15.51
C TYR A 241 -1.69 -64.63 -16.09
N GLN A 242 -0.42 -64.32 -15.86
CA GLN A 242 0.72 -65.16 -16.28
C GLN A 242 0.64 -66.58 -15.67
N SER A 243 0.31 -66.69 -14.38
CA SER A 243 0.13 -67.99 -13.73
C SER A 243 -1.03 -68.80 -14.33
N GLN A 244 -2.11 -68.14 -14.74
CA GLN A 244 -3.25 -68.80 -15.39
C GLN A 244 -2.90 -69.27 -16.81
N GLU A 245 -2.19 -68.45 -17.60
CA GLU A 245 -1.70 -68.86 -18.92
C GLU A 245 -0.78 -70.08 -18.81
N LEU A 246 0.17 -70.07 -17.86
CA LEU A 246 1.07 -71.19 -17.63
C LEU A 246 0.31 -72.46 -17.20
N GLY A 247 -0.68 -72.31 -16.32
CA GLY A 247 -1.55 -73.42 -15.89
C GLY A 247 -2.37 -74.01 -17.05
N SER A 248 -2.92 -73.16 -17.91
CA SER A 248 -3.64 -73.58 -19.12
C SER A 248 -2.74 -74.35 -20.09
N LEU A 249 -1.53 -73.85 -20.33
CA LEU A 249 -0.54 -74.52 -21.16
C LEU A 249 -0.15 -75.89 -20.58
N TRP A 250 0.08 -75.95 -19.26
CA TRP A 250 0.43 -77.19 -18.58
C TRP A 250 -0.69 -78.25 -18.67
N LEU A 251 -1.94 -77.81 -18.56
CA LEU A 251 -3.11 -78.67 -18.76
C LEU A 251 -3.21 -79.16 -20.21
N ALA A 252 -3.02 -78.29 -21.20
CA ALA A 252 -3.03 -78.68 -22.61
C ALA A 252 -1.93 -79.71 -22.93
N ILE A 253 -0.72 -79.51 -22.42
CA ILE A 253 0.39 -80.46 -22.58
C ILE A 253 0.06 -81.79 -21.90
N SER A 254 -0.49 -81.76 -20.68
CA SER A 254 -0.88 -82.99 -19.98
C SER A 254 -1.97 -83.75 -20.74
N ASN A 255 -2.98 -83.05 -21.26
CA ASN A 255 -4.04 -83.65 -22.08
C ASN A 255 -3.49 -84.26 -23.37
N LEU A 256 -2.53 -83.61 -24.04
CA LEU A 256 -1.88 -84.17 -25.24
C LEU A 256 -1.00 -85.38 -24.89
N ALA A 257 -0.27 -85.33 -23.78
CA ALA A 257 0.56 -86.44 -23.32
C ALA A 257 -0.28 -87.68 -22.97
N GLU A 258 -1.49 -87.49 -22.44
CA GLU A 258 -2.46 -88.58 -22.25
C GLU A 258 -2.87 -89.24 -23.58
N GLN A 259 -3.09 -88.44 -24.63
CA GLN A 259 -3.47 -88.94 -25.96
C GLN A 259 -2.31 -89.59 -26.72
N CYS A 260 -1.10 -89.11 -26.49
CA CYS A 260 0.14 -89.57 -27.13
C CYS A 260 0.93 -90.54 -26.24
N TYR A 261 0.26 -91.24 -25.33
CA TYR A 261 0.93 -92.08 -24.34
C TYR A 261 1.68 -93.23 -24.99
N MET A 262 2.97 -93.37 -24.63
CA MET A 262 3.85 -94.43 -25.07
C MET A 262 4.29 -95.30 -23.89
N LEU A 263 4.14 -96.62 -24.02
CA LEU A 263 4.32 -97.60 -22.93
C LEU A 263 5.73 -97.60 -22.30
N HIS A 264 6.75 -97.15 -23.02
CA HIS A 264 8.14 -97.15 -22.55
C HIS A 264 8.51 -95.91 -21.70
N TYR A 265 7.66 -94.89 -21.63
CA TYR A 265 7.90 -93.66 -20.87
C TYR A 265 7.46 -93.72 -19.40
N GLY A 266 6.87 -94.83 -18.94
CA GLY A 266 6.46 -95.02 -17.53
C GLY A 266 5.10 -94.43 -17.20
N ARG A 267 4.78 -94.25 -15.91
CA ARG A 267 3.47 -93.73 -15.46
C ARG A 267 3.38 -92.22 -15.68
N LEU A 268 2.32 -91.78 -16.36
CA LEU A 268 2.15 -90.38 -16.79
C LEU A 268 2.11 -89.33 -15.66
N GLN A 269 1.69 -89.73 -14.45
CA GLN A 269 1.55 -88.84 -13.28
C GLN A 269 2.89 -88.48 -12.63
N GLU A 270 3.91 -89.31 -12.80
CA GLU A 270 5.25 -89.14 -12.20
C GLU A 270 6.23 -88.45 -13.17
N MET A 271 5.83 -88.23 -14.43
CA MET A 271 6.66 -87.63 -15.47
C MET A 271 6.73 -86.10 -15.37
N GLY A 272 7.94 -85.56 -15.49
CA GLY A 272 8.19 -84.12 -15.63
C GLY A 272 7.68 -83.55 -16.96
N LEU A 273 7.49 -82.22 -17.01
CA LEU A 273 6.93 -81.53 -18.18
C LEU A 273 7.74 -81.75 -19.47
N LEU A 274 9.07 -81.65 -19.38
CA LEU A 274 9.96 -81.85 -20.53
C LEU A 274 9.84 -83.27 -21.07
N SER A 275 9.82 -84.28 -20.19
CA SER A 275 9.64 -85.67 -20.58
C SER A 275 8.27 -85.93 -21.25
N LYS A 276 7.21 -85.22 -20.84
CA LYS A 276 5.91 -85.28 -21.53
C LYS A 276 5.98 -84.68 -22.93
N LEU A 277 6.72 -83.59 -23.11
CA LEU A 277 6.91 -82.97 -24.43
C LEU A 277 7.76 -83.83 -25.37
N ASP A 278 8.84 -84.42 -24.86
CA ASP A 278 9.70 -85.34 -25.63
C ASP A 278 8.89 -86.57 -26.10
N MET A 279 8.05 -87.13 -25.23
CA MET A 279 7.14 -88.21 -25.58
C MET A 279 6.11 -87.82 -26.65
N ILE A 280 5.48 -86.64 -26.51
CA ILE A 280 4.56 -86.11 -27.53
C ILE A 280 5.29 -85.95 -28.87
N GLN A 281 6.52 -85.42 -28.85
CA GLN A 281 7.33 -85.23 -30.04
C GLN A 281 7.68 -86.56 -30.71
N GLU A 282 8.13 -87.56 -29.94
CA GLU A 282 8.45 -88.90 -30.46
C GLU A 282 7.22 -89.59 -31.04
N TYR A 283 6.08 -89.52 -30.36
CA TYR A 283 4.81 -90.05 -30.87
C TYR A 283 4.40 -89.40 -32.20
N ILE A 284 4.52 -88.07 -32.33
CA ILE A 284 4.21 -87.35 -33.58
C ILE A 284 5.16 -87.79 -34.68
N LEU A 285 6.47 -87.90 -34.41
CA LEU A 285 7.46 -88.34 -35.40
C LEU A 285 7.21 -89.78 -35.85
N GLU A 286 6.90 -90.69 -34.94
CA GLU A 286 6.56 -92.08 -35.28
C GLU A 286 5.28 -92.15 -36.12
N LYS A 287 4.22 -91.42 -35.73
CA LYS A 287 2.97 -91.37 -36.51
C LYS A 287 3.16 -90.77 -37.89
N MET A 288 3.98 -89.72 -38.02
CA MET A 288 4.33 -89.12 -39.30
C MET A 288 5.12 -90.09 -40.18
N GLN A 289 6.06 -90.85 -39.61
CA GLN A 289 6.79 -91.89 -40.35
C GLN A 289 5.85 -93.00 -40.83
N ILE A 290 4.92 -93.43 -39.96
CA ILE A 290 3.88 -94.41 -40.33
C ILE A 290 2.98 -93.88 -41.44
N GLU A 291 2.57 -92.62 -41.40
CA GLU A 291 1.75 -91.98 -42.44
C GLU A 291 2.53 -91.83 -43.77
N GLN A 292 3.80 -91.46 -43.73
CA GLN A 292 4.67 -91.39 -44.91
C GLN A 292 4.89 -92.76 -45.56
N LEU A 293 5.00 -93.81 -44.74
CA LEU A 293 5.05 -95.19 -45.23
C LEU A 293 3.70 -95.62 -45.81
N ALA A 294 2.59 -95.31 -45.14
CA ALA A 294 1.23 -95.60 -45.59
C ALA A 294 0.90 -94.90 -46.92
N THR A 295 1.24 -93.62 -47.06
CA THR A 295 1.06 -92.83 -48.29
C THR A 295 2.02 -93.27 -49.41
N ARG A 296 3.22 -93.77 -49.11
CA ARG A 296 4.07 -94.45 -50.09
C ARG A 296 3.47 -95.78 -50.57
N THR A 297 2.79 -96.53 -49.71
CA THR A 297 2.00 -97.71 -50.14
C THR A 297 0.73 -97.33 -50.90
N ASP A 298 0.08 -96.21 -50.59
CA ASP A 298 -1.10 -95.72 -51.31
C ASP A 298 -0.75 -95.03 -52.65
N GLY A 299 0.51 -94.64 -52.85
CA GLY A 299 1.07 -94.29 -54.16
C GLY A 299 1.08 -95.46 -55.16
N SER A 300 0.90 -96.71 -54.68
CA SER A 300 0.69 -97.92 -55.51
C SER A 300 -0.79 -98.32 -55.61
N ARG A 301 -1.73 -97.48 -55.17
CA ARG A 301 -3.18 -97.69 -55.35
C ARG A 301 -3.88 -96.37 -55.66
N MET A 302 -3.46 -95.70 -56.73
CA MET A 302 -4.22 -94.62 -57.36
C MET A 302 -4.88 -95.11 -58.65
N LEU A 303 -6.02 -95.78 -58.52
CA LEU A 303 -7.12 -95.63 -59.48
C LEU A 303 -8.44 -95.66 -58.71
N GLN A 304 -9.21 -94.59 -58.88
CA GLN A 304 -10.63 -94.41 -58.55
C GLN A 304 -10.97 -93.88 -57.14
N SER A 305 -10.99 -92.56 -57.00
CA SER A 305 -12.22 -91.76 -57.12
C SER A 305 -12.19 -90.50 -56.23
N SER A 306 -12.54 -89.39 -56.84
CA SER A 306 -12.87 -88.10 -56.23
C SER A 306 -13.82 -87.40 -57.21
N PRO A 307 -14.65 -86.41 -56.83
CA PRO A 307 -15.13 -86.00 -55.50
C PRO A 307 -16.68 -85.89 -55.47
N ARG A 308 -17.30 -85.84 -54.28
CA ARG A 308 -18.45 -84.92 -54.12
C ARG A 308 -18.68 -84.43 -52.70
N SER A 309 -18.60 -83.11 -52.59
CA SER A 309 -18.94 -82.21 -51.51
C SER A 309 -20.35 -82.41 -50.94
N LYS A 310 -20.45 -82.32 -49.60
CA LYS A 310 -21.69 -81.96 -48.90
C LYS A 310 -21.39 -80.91 -47.84
N THR A 311 -21.50 -79.66 -48.28
CA THR A 311 -21.66 -78.48 -47.43
C THR A 311 -22.98 -78.60 -46.68
N GLN A 312 -22.94 -78.83 -45.36
CA GLN A 312 -24.12 -78.65 -44.51
C GLN A 312 -24.01 -77.30 -43.78
N HIS A 313 -24.64 -76.29 -44.38
CA HIS A 313 -25.08 -75.11 -43.66
C HIS A 313 -26.27 -75.47 -42.77
N ARG A 314 -26.10 -75.42 -41.44
CA ARG A 314 -27.22 -75.18 -40.53
C ARG A 314 -27.20 -73.72 -40.09
N LYS A 315 -28.15 -72.96 -40.63
CA LYS A 315 -28.66 -71.71 -40.06
C LYS A 315 -29.41 -72.07 -38.77
N ILE A 316 -29.10 -71.39 -37.67
CA ILE A 316 -30.06 -71.10 -36.61
C ILE A 316 -30.11 -69.57 -36.51
N GLY A 317 -31.32 -69.05 -36.60
CA GLY A 317 -31.60 -67.63 -36.73
C GLY A 317 -31.66 -66.89 -35.40
N ALA A 318 -31.50 -65.57 -35.54
CA ALA A 318 -32.13 -64.47 -34.80
C ALA A 318 -32.20 -64.55 -33.27
N THR A 319 -31.60 -63.54 -32.62
CA THR A 319 -32.42 -62.46 -32.04
C THR A 319 -31.59 -61.24 -31.67
N LYS A 320 -32.08 -60.10 -32.12
CA LYS A 320 -31.72 -58.75 -31.68
C LYS A 320 -32.42 -58.53 -30.34
N VAL A 321 -31.67 -58.42 -29.24
CA VAL A 321 -32.19 -57.86 -27.99
C VAL A 321 -31.45 -56.58 -27.69
N LYS A 322 -32.14 -55.49 -28.02
CA LYS A 322 -31.92 -54.17 -27.46
C LYS A 322 -32.68 -54.16 -26.14
N SER A 323 -31.97 -54.07 -25.02
CA SER A 323 -32.57 -53.83 -23.70
C SER A 323 -32.00 -52.52 -23.16
N GLN A 324 -32.86 -51.51 -23.27
CA GLN A 324 -32.79 -50.23 -22.59
C GLN A 324 -33.67 -50.37 -21.34
N SER A 325 -33.11 -50.11 -20.16
CA SER A 325 -33.80 -49.82 -18.89
C SER A 325 -32.70 -49.30 -17.94
N GLN A 326 -32.63 -48.02 -17.51
CA GLN A 326 -33.51 -47.30 -16.57
C GLN A 326 -33.92 -48.20 -15.40
N VAL A 327 -33.68 -47.90 -14.12
CA VAL A 327 -33.91 -46.71 -13.26
C VAL A 327 -33.13 -46.92 -11.91
N PRO A 328 -33.24 -46.15 -10.80
CA PRO A 328 -33.61 -44.74 -10.55
C PRO A 328 -32.68 -43.94 -9.58
N ALA A 329 -33.00 -42.63 -9.54
CA ALA A 329 -32.82 -41.53 -8.57
C ALA A 329 -32.25 -41.69 -7.14
N GLY A 330 -31.64 -40.57 -6.69
CA GLY A 330 -31.52 -40.08 -5.30
C GLY A 330 -30.11 -40.29 -4.72
N SER A 331 -29.40 -39.35 -4.09
CA SER A 331 -29.71 -38.08 -3.43
C SER A 331 -28.36 -37.36 -3.25
N GLY A 332 -28.22 -36.05 -3.50
CA GLY A 332 -28.25 -35.06 -2.42
C GLY A 332 -26.85 -34.76 -1.85
N GLY A 333 -26.45 -33.48 -1.84
CA GLY A 333 -25.40 -33.01 -0.91
C GLY A 333 -24.23 -32.23 -1.52
N ILE A 334 -24.51 -31.02 -2.01
CA ILE A 334 -23.51 -29.94 -2.05
C ILE A 334 -23.27 -29.48 -0.61
N ILE A 335 -22.04 -29.65 -0.09
CA ILE A 335 -21.56 -29.01 1.13
C ILE A 335 -20.55 -27.95 0.66
N GLN A 336 -21.00 -26.71 0.42
CA GLN A 336 -21.00 -25.59 1.37
C GLN A 336 -19.62 -25.24 1.91
N THR A 337 -19.05 -24.18 1.33
CA THR A 337 -18.03 -23.33 1.94
C THR A 337 -18.65 -22.45 3.01
N PRO A 338 -18.05 -22.30 4.21
CA PRO A 338 -18.53 -21.33 5.18
C PRO A 338 -18.04 -19.93 4.81
N LYS A 339 -18.96 -19.07 4.37
CA LYS A 339 -18.82 -17.60 4.44
C LYS A 339 -19.20 -17.16 5.86
N ASN A 340 -18.21 -16.93 6.72
CA ASN A 340 -18.45 -16.20 7.97
C ASN A 340 -18.54 -14.69 7.66
N LYS A 341 -19.75 -14.15 7.81
CA LYS A 341 -19.99 -12.72 7.93
C LYS A 341 -19.93 -12.35 9.41
N LEU A 342 -18.93 -11.57 9.80
CA LEU A 342 -19.02 -10.76 11.03
C LEU A 342 -20.04 -9.66 10.78
N LYS A 343 -21.14 -9.68 11.54
CA LYS A 343 -21.97 -8.51 11.84
C LYS A 343 -21.55 -8.04 13.22
N VAL A 344 -20.93 -6.88 13.27
CA VAL A 344 -20.74 -6.11 14.51
C VAL A 344 -21.93 -5.17 14.64
N SER A 345 -22.64 -5.29 15.76
CA SER A 345 -23.55 -4.29 16.31
C SER A 345 -23.66 -4.59 17.79
N VAL A 346 -22.84 -3.92 18.61
CA VAL A 346 -23.19 -2.85 19.56
C VAL A 346 -21.87 -2.31 20.10
#